data_AF-A0A8X6GHC0-F1
#
_entry.id   AF-A0A8X6GHC0-F1
#
_cell.length_a   1.000
_cell.length_b   1.000
_cell.length_c   1.000
_cell.angle_alpha   90.00
_cell.angle_beta   90.00
_cell.angle_gamma   90.00
#
_symmetry.space_group_name_H-M   'P 1'
#
loop_
_entity.id
_entity.type
_entity.pdbx_description
1 polymer ?
#
loop_
_entity_poly.entity_id
_entity_poly.type
_entity_poly.pdbx_seq_one_letter_code
_entity_poly.pdbx_strand_id
1 'polypeptide(L)'
;MAASELRRVDRRGVTPQHLLYMAMKIMRFRVRDSLTVAFKHVGKYANITRQQIESEEYINNCIENNLAFLRAIPNSMWYWSERKRDLFSMIRQLGKPTVFLTMSANEISWTDLLQHLYKFKNKGREISKDIQFITEEYSCAAYVVEYVDKANRSIR
;
A
#
# COMPACT_ATOMS: atom_id res chain seq x y z
N MET A 1 0.21 -21.25 7.44
CA MET A 1 0.69 -21.41 8.83
C MET A 1 0.56 -20.13 9.65
N ALA A 2 1.03 -18.97 9.19
CA ALA A 2 0.94 -17.73 9.99
C ALA A 2 -0.49 -17.17 10.16
N ALA A 3 -1.35 -17.27 9.14
CA ALA A 3 -2.72 -16.76 9.21
C ALA A 3 -3.60 -17.54 10.21
N SER A 4 -3.36 -18.85 10.38
CA SER A 4 -4.07 -19.67 11.37
C SER A 4 -3.60 -19.37 12.79
N GLU A 5 -2.32 -19.07 12.99
CA GLU A 5 -1.75 -18.64 14.27
C GLU A 5 -2.31 -17.27 14.69
N LEU A 6 -2.38 -16.31 13.76
CA LEU A 6 -2.92 -14.96 13.96
C LEU A 6 -4.43 -14.92 14.30
N ARG A 7 -5.21 -15.88 13.81
CA ARG A 7 -6.66 -15.97 14.03
C ARG A 7 -7.03 -16.72 15.31
N ARG A 8 -6.05 -17.28 16.04
CA ARG A 8 -6.32 -17.96 17.31
C ARG A 8 -6.63 -16.93 18.39
N VAL A 9 -7.67 -17.21 19.17
CA VAL A 9 -8.10 -16.38 20.32
C VAL A 9 -7.10 -16.45 21.48
N ASP A 10 -6.22 -17.46 21.49
CA ASP A 10 -5.21 -17.64 22.53
C ASP A 10 -4.15 -16.51 22.50
N ARG A 11 -4.07 -15.77 23.62
CA ARG A 11 -3.11 -14.68 23.85
C ARG A 11 -1.65 -15.08 23.67
N ARG A 12 -1.31 -16.37 23.81
CA ARG A 12 0.07 -16.88 23.61
C ARG A 12 0.54 -16.78 22.15
N GLY A 13 -0.39 -16.84 21.20
CA GLY A 13 -0.10 -16.66 19.76
C GLY A 13 -0.10 -15.21 19.28
N VAL A 14 -0.64 -14.29 20.09
CA VAL A 14 -0.91 -12.88 19.75
C VAL A 14 -0.09 -11.93 20.65
N THR A 15 1.15 -12.30 20.97
CA THR A 15 2.10 -11.32 21.54
C THR A 15 2.65 -10.44 20.42
N PRO A 16 2.74 -9.10 20.60
CA PRO A 16 3.26 -8.20 19.57
C PRO A 16 4.65 -8.61 19.06
N GLN A 17 5.50 -9.13 19.95
CA GLN A 17 6.84 -9.59 19.61
C GLN A 17 6.81 -10.80 18.68
N HIS A 18 5.95 -11.79 18.97
CA HIS A 18 5.80 -12.96 18.12
C HIS A 18 5.25 -12.58 16.74
N LEU A 19 4.31 -11.64 16.68
CA LEU A 19 3.77 -11.13 15.42
C LEU A 19 4.85 -10.48 14.55
N LEU A 20 5.64 -9.58 15.14
CA LEU A 20 6.74 -8.91 14.44
C LEU A 20 7.79 -9.94 13.99
N TYR A 21 8.15 -10.89 14.84
CA TYR A 21 9.04 -11.99 14.48
C TYR A 21 8.52 -12.80 13.30
N MET A 22 7.24 -13.20 13.33
CA MET A 22 6.60 -13.97 12.26
C MET A 22 6.54 -13.17 10.96
N ALA A 23 6.22 -11.88 11.02
CA ALA A 23 6.23 -10.99 9.85
C ALA A 23 7.62 -10.92 9.22
N MET A 24 8.66 -10.73 10.04
CA MET A 24 10.06 -10.71 9.58
C MET A 24 10.51 -12.06 9.02
N LYS A 25 10.11 -13.17 9.64
CA LYS A 25 10.39 -14.53 9.17
C LYS A 25 9.76 -14.79 7.79
N ILE A 26 8.51 -14.39 7.59
CA ILE A 26 7.83 -14.51 6.29
C ILE A 26 8.50 -13.63 5.25
N MET A 27 8.85 -12.39 5.59
CA MET A 27 9.58 -11.50 4.69
C MET A 27 10.91 -12.11 4.26
N ARG A 28 11.67 -12.68 5.22
CA ARG A 28 12.94 -13.35 4.93
C ARG A 28 12.80 -14.52 3.96
N PHE A 29 11.76 -15.35 4.13
CA PHE A 29 11.49 -16.44 3.18
C PHE A 29 11.17 -15.91 1.78
N ARG A 30 10.31 -14.88 1.68
CA ARG A 30 9.98 -14.26 0.39
C ARG A 30 11.20 -13.67 -0.32
N VAL A 31 12.07 -13.00 0.43
CA VAL A 31 13.32 -12.44 -0.12
C VAL A 31 14.27 -13.55 -0.56
N ARG A 32 14.42 -14.62 0.22
CA ARG A 32 15.22 -15.79 -0.19
C ARG A 32 14.72 -16.40 -1.49
N ASP A 33 13.41 -16.61 -1.60
CA ASP A 33 12.79 -17.23 -2.77
C ASP A 33 12.93 -16.32 -4.01
N SER A 34 12.69 -15.02 -3.85
CA SER A 34 12.84 -14.04 -4.94
C SER A 34 14.30 -13.92 -5.39
N LEU A 35 15.25 -13.95 -4.46
CA LEU A 35 16.67 -13.93 -4.73
C LEU A 35 17.13 -15.21 -5.46
N THR A 36 16.58 -16.37 -5.09
CA THR A 36 16.85 -17.64 -5.78
C THR A 36 16.39 -17.59 -7.23
N VAL A 37 15.22 -17.00 -7.52
CA VAL A 37 14.72 -16.81 -8.90
C VAL A 37 15.54 -15.77 -9.65
N ALA A 38 15.95 -14.69 -8.97
CA ALA A 38 16.78 -13.65 -9.55
C ALA A 38 18.14 -14.21 -10.02
N PHE A 39 18.85 -14.95 -9.16
CA PHE A 39 20.15 -15.53 -9.49
C PHE A 39 20.09 -16.57 -10.61
N LYS A 40 18.98 -17.31 -10.77
CA LYS A 40 18.79 -18.21 -11.92
C LYS A 40 18.87 -17.50 -13.28
N HIS A 41 18.49 -16.22 -13.35
CA HIS A 41 18.48 -15.47 -14.60
C HIS A 41 19.77 -14.69 -14.87
N VAL A 42 20.64 -14.52 -13.87
CA VAL A 42 21.92 -13.79 -14.03
C VAL A 42 23.04 -14.71 -14.54
N GLY A 43 22.97 -16.01 -14.25
CA GLY A 43 23.89 -16.99 -14.80
C GLY A 43 23.59 -17.29 -16.27
N LYS A 44 24.55 -17.06 -17.18
CA LYS A 44 24.50 -17.60 -18.55
C LYS A 44 24.50 -19.14 -18.60
N TYR A 45 24.89 -19.79 -17.49
CA TYR A 45 24.99 -21.23 -17.35
C TYR A 45 24.26 -21.68 -16.07
N ALA A 46 23.62 -22.85 -16.11
CA ALA A 46 22.80 -23.39 -15.01
C ALA A 46 23.57 -23.71 -13.71
N ASN A 47 24.90 -23.66 -13.74
CA ASN A 47 25.77 -24.07 -12.63
C ASN A 47 26.59 -22.88 -12.12
N ILE A 48 26.06 -22.18 -11.11
CA ILE A 48 26.80 -21.15 -10.37
C ILE A 48 27.75 -21.86 -9.40
N THR A 49 29.07 -21.61 -9.49
CA THR A 49 30.04 -22.23 -8.58
C THR A 49 30.10 -21.48 -7.25
N ARG A 50 30.45 -22.19 -6.16
CA ARG A 50 30.55 -21.61 -4.81
C ARG A 50 31.50 -20.40 -4.75
N GLN A 51 32.63 -20.47 -5.46
CA GLN A 51 33.60 -19.37 -5.55
C GLN A 51 33.02 -18.11 -6.19
N GLN A 52 32.11 -18.23 -7.16
CA GLN A 52 31.46 -17.07 -7.76
C GLN A 52 30.51 -16.38 -6.78
N ILE A 53 29.79 -17.15 -5.95
CA ILE A 53 28.91 -16.61 -4.92
C ILE A 53 29.72 -15.95 -3.80
N GLU A 54 30.92 -16.43 -3.50
CA GLU A 54 31.80 -15.84 -2.48
C GLU A 54 32.48 -14.55 -2.96
N SER A 55 32.48 -14.26 -4.27
CA SER A 55 33.04 -13.03 -4.82
C SER A 55 32.09 -11.83 -4.69
N GLU A 56 32.54 -10.77 -4.02
CA GLU A 56 31.74 -9.56 -3.76
C GLU A 56 31.37 -8.82 -5.06
N GLU A 57 32.29 -8.82 -6.04
CA GLU A 57 32.08 -8.19 -7.35
C GLU A 57 30.93 -8.84 -8.14
N TYR A 58 30.84 -10.17 -8.12
CA TYR A 58 29.76 -10.90 -8.76
C TYR A 58 28.41 -10.61 -8.08
N ILE A 59 28.37 -10.57 -6.74
CA ILE A 59 27.16 -10.22 -6.00
C ILE A 59 26.72 -8.80 -6.34
N ASN A 60 27.63 -7.84 -6.34
CA ASN A 60 27.32 -6.44 -6.65
C ASN A 60 26.79 -6.29 -8.08
N ASN A 61 27.43 -6.93 -9.05
CA ASN A 61 26.96 -6.96 -10.44
C ASN A 61 25.58 -7.63 -10.56
N CYS A 62 25.31 -8.71 -9.82
CA CYS A 62 24.01 -9.35 -9.77
C CYS A 62 22.92 -8.46 -9.14
N ILE A 63 23.26 -7.71 -8.09
CA ILE A 63 22.34 -6.78 -7.43
C ILE A 63 21.98 -5.63 -8.37
N GLU A 64 22.97 -5.03 -9.03
CA GLU A 64 22.76 -3.94 -9.99
C GLU A 64 21.90 -4.38 -11.17
N ASN A 65 22.13 -5.59 -11.68
CA ASN A 65 21.40 -6.11 -12.83
C ASN A 65 20.04 -6.70 -12.47
N ASN A 66 19.85 -7.18 -11.25
CA ASN A 66 18.63 -7.90 -10.85
C ASN A 66 18.06 -7.40 -9.53
N LEU A 67 17.38 -6.26 -9.61
CA LEU A 67 16.62 -5.67 -8.51
C LEU A 67 15.24 -6.32 -8.30
N ALA A 68 14.89 -7.39 -9.04
CA ALA A 68 13.55 -7.99 -8.96
C ALA A 68 13.23 -8.56 -7.57
N PHE A 69 14.24 -8.93 -6.78
CA PHE A 69 14.05 -9.40 -5.40
C PHE A 69 13.46 -8.31 -4.49
N LEU A 70 13.65 -7.02 -4.82
CA LEU A 70 13.11 -5.89 -4.06
C LEU A 70 11.58 -5.91 -4.00
N ARG A 71 10.88 -6.58 -4.94
CA ARG A 71 9.43 -6.82 -4.88
C ARG A 71 8.98 -7.51 -3.59
N ALA A 72 9.85 -8.32 -2.99
CA ALA A 72 9.56 -9.01 -1.73
C ALA A 72 9.70 -8.11 -0.48
N ILE A 73 10.38 -6.97 -0.60
CA ILE A 73 10.63 -6.03 0.50
C ILE A 73 9.53 -4.95 0.48
N PRO A 74 8.72 -4.83 1.54
CA PRO A 74 7.72 -3.77 1.63
C PRO A 74 8.33 -2.39 1.48
N ASN A 75 7.59 -1.46 0.87
CA ASN A 75 7.99 -0.07 0.64
C ASN A 75 9.20 0.14 -0.30
N SER A 76 9.73 -0.91 -0.92
CA SER A 76 10.71 -0.74 -1.98
C SER A 76 10.07 -0.11 -3.22
N MET A 77 10.89 0.49 -4.09
CA MET A 77 10.43 1.03 -5.37
C MET A 77 9.72 -0.03 -6.23
N TRP A 78 10.28 -1.23 -6.30
CA TRP A 78 9.74 -2.33 -7.09
C TRP A 78 8.45 -2.91 -6.49
N TYR A 79 8.34 -2.94 -5.17
CA TYR A 79 7.10 -3.31 -4.48
C TYR A 79 5.95 -2.38 -4.87
N TRP A 80 6.16 -1.06 -4.84
CA TRP A 80 5.12 -0.10 -5.23
C TRP A 80 4.77 -0.16 -6.72
N SER A 81 5.78 -0.36 -7.58
CA SER A 81 5.55 -0.53 -9.02
C SER A 81 4.66 -1.74 -9.34
N GLU A 82 4.91 -2.86 -8.67
CA GLU A 82 4.06 -4.06 -8.80
C GLU A 82 2.64 -3.81 -8.29
N ARG A 83 2.49 -3.23 -7.09
CA ARG A 83 1.16 -2.93 -6.52
C ARG A 83 0.36 -1.95 -7.37
N LYS A 84 1.04 -0.98 -7.97
CA LYS A 84 0.43 -0.08 -8.96
C LYS A 84 -0.13 -0.89 -10.13
N ARG A 85 0.65 -1.80 -10.71
CA ARG A 85 0.20 -2.64 -11.83
C ARG A 85 -0.98 -3.54 -11.44
N ASP A 86 -0.94 -4.15 -10.26
CA ASP A 86 -2.02 -4.99 -9.75
C ASP A 86 -3.30 -4.17 -9.52
N LEU A 87 -3.17 -2.94 -9.01
CA LEU A 87 -4.30 -2.03 -8.90
C LEU A 87 -4.92 -1.73 -10.27
N PHE A 88 -4.10 -1.41 -11.28
CA PHE A 88 -4.62 -1.17 -12.64
C PHE A 88 -5.28 -2.41 -13.25
N SER A 89 -4.75 -3.61 -13.00
CA SER A 89 -5.38 -4.85 -13.48
C SER A 89 -6.72 -5.09 -12.78
N MET A 90 -6.80 -4.85 -11.48
CA MET A 90 -8.05 -4.92 -10.71
C MET A 90 -9.08 -3.91 -11.22
N ILE A 91 -8.70 -2.66 -11.47
CA ILE A 91 -9.61 -1.64 -12.01
C ILE A 91 -10.15 -2.07 -13.38
N ARG A 92 -9.30 -2.67 -14.22
CA ARG A 92 -9.71 -3.18 -15.54
C ARG A 92 -10.68 -4.36 -15.44
N GLN A 93 -10.49 -5.26 -14.48
CA GLN A 93 -11.27 -6.50 -14.34
C GLN A 93 -12.56 -6.30 -13.53
N LEU A 94 -12.47 -5.60 -12.41
CA LEU A 94 -13.56 -5.42 -11.43
C LEU A 94 -14.33 -4.10 -11.65
N GLY A 95 -13.81 -3.23 -12.52
CA GLY A 95 -14.38 -1.91 -12.76
C GLY A 95 -13.90 -0.85 -11.77
N LYS A 96 -14.61 0.27 -11.74
CA LYS A 96 -14.25 1.42 -10.90
C LYS A 96 -14.22 1.04 -9.41
N PRO A 97 -13.14 1.32 -8.66
CA PRO A 97 -13.12 1.07 -7.23
C PRO A 97 -14.06 2.03 -6.53
N THR A 98 -14.79 1.53 -5.52
CA THR A 98 -15.57 2.38 -4.62
C THR A 98 -14.74 2.62 -3.37
N VAL A 99 -14.40 3.88 -3.10
CA VAL A 99 -13.62 4.26 -1.92
C VAL A 99 -14.59 4.69 -0.82
N PHE A 100 -14.47 4.07 0.36
CA PHE A 100 -15.17 4.50 1.57
C PHE A 100 -14.17 5.24 2.46
N LEU A 101 -14.54 6.44 2.87
CA LEU A 101 -13.79 7.26 3.81
C LEU A 101 -14.66 7.46 5.05
N THR A 102 -14.15 7.03 6.20
CA THR A 102 -14.77 7.30 7.50
C THR A 102 -13.93 8.39 8.17
N MET A 103 -14.56 9.53 8.46
CA MET A 103 -13.90 10.67 9.10
C MET A 103 -14.44 10.87 10.50
N SER A 104 -13.54 11.13 11.44
CA SER A 104 -13.91 11.56 12.79
C SER A 104 -14.28 13.05 12.79
N ALA A 105 -15.10 13.48 13.77
CA ALA A 105 -15.44 14.89 13.94
C ALA A 105 -14.21 15.78 14.23
N ASN A 106 -13.08 15.19 14.66
CA ASN A 106 -11.84 15.92 14.90
C ASN A 106 -11.13 16.37 13.60
N GLU A 107 -11.45 15.73 12.47
CA GLU A 107 -10.86 16.04 11.16
C GLU A 107 -11.41 17.33 10.54
N ILE A 108 -12.43 17.95 11.16
CA ILE A 108 -12.96 19.27 10.78
C ILE A 108 -11.90 20.38 10.94
N SER A 109 -10.93 20.17 11.84
CA SER A 109 -9.80 21.08 12.02
C SER A 109 -8.79 21.07 10.87
N TRP A 110 -8.83 20.06 10.00
CA TRP A 110 -7.86 19.90 8.92
C TRP A 110 -8.32 20.63 7.65
N THR A 111 -7.99 21.92 7.57
CA THR A 111 -8.39 22.82 6.48
C THR A 111 -7.96 22.34 5.09
N ASP A 112 -6.74 21.79 4.97
CA ASP A 112 -6.25 21.23 3.70
C ASP A 112 -7.15 20.09 3.21
N LEU A 113 -7.55 19.19 4.11
CA LEU A 113 -8.42 18.07 3.76
C LEU A 113 -9.78 18.55 3.26
N LEU A 114 -10.37 19.54 3.93
CA LEU A 114 -11.64 20.15 3.52
C LEU A 114 -11.52 20.84 2.15
N GLN A 115 -10.41 21.53 1.88
CA GLN A 115 -10.16 22.15 0.59
C GLN A 115 -10.09 21.11 -0.54
N HIS A 116 -9.39 20.00 -0.30
CA HIS A 116 -9.31 18.90 -1.27
C HIS A 116 -10.68 18.26 -1.51
N LEU A 117 -11.45 17.97 -0.45
CA LEU A 117 -12.80 17.41 -0.55
C LEU A 117 -13.75 18.33 -1.32
N TYR A 118 -13.66 19.64 -1.10
CA TYR A 118 -14.43 20.63 -1.87
C TYR A 118 -14.03 20.64 -3.35
N LYS A 119 -12.72 20.66 -3.63
CA LYS A 119 -12.19 20.61 -4.99
C LYS A 119 -12.70 19.37 -5.73
N PHE A 120 -12.78 18.23 -5.03
CA PHE A 120 -13.36 16.99 -5.58
C PHE A 120 -14.87 17.12 -5.85
N LYS A 121 -15.69 17.63 -4.92
CA LYS A 121 -17.14 17.81 -5.14
C LYS A 121 -17.43 18.76 -6.29
N ASN A 122 -16.64 19.83 -6.42
CA ASN A 122 -16.88 20.93 -7.35
C ASN A 122 -16.03 20.85 -8.63
N LYS A 123 -15.53 19.65 -8.98
CA LYS A 123 -14.83 19.38 -10.24
C LYS A 123 -13.67 20.35 -10.52
N GLY A 124 -12.87 20.66 -9.50
CA GLY A 124 -11.64 21.44 -9.66
C GLY A 124 -11.77 22.94 -9.41
N ARG A 125 -12.90 23.45 -8.91
CA ARG A 125 -13.00 24.84 -8.46
C ARG A 125 -12.15 25.06 -7.20
N GLU A 126 -11.32 26.08 -7.22
CA GLU A 126 -10.50 26.48 -6.07
C GLU A 126 -11.30 27.39 -5.14
N ILE A 127 -11.12 27.23 -3.82
CA ILE A 127 -11.65 28.15 -2.81
C ILE A 127 -10.50 29.05 -2.36
N SER A 128 -10.81 30.33 -2.09
CA SER A 128 -9.94 31.21 -1.28
C SER A 128 -9.54 30.51 0.03
N LYS A 129 -8.35 30.80 0.54
CA LYS A 129 -7.83 30.25 1.82
C LYS A 129 -8.66 30.65 3.04
N ASP A 130 -9.67 31.49 2.85
CA ASP A 130 -10.61 31.94 3.88
C ASP A 130 -11.70 30.88 4.11
N ILE A 131 -11.30 29.73 4.65
CA ILE A 131 -12.19 28.59 5.00
C ILE A 131 -13.03 28.88 6.26
N GLN A 132 -13.19 30.16 6.64
CA GLN A 132 -14.01 30.56 7.80
C GLN A 132 -15.50 30.19 7.64
N PHE A 133 -15.97 29.95 6.41
CA PHE A 133 -17.37 29.59 6.10
C PHE A 133 -17.69 28.08 6.32
N ILE A 134 -16.69 27.20 6.36
CA ILE A 134 -16.88 25.74 6.58
C ILE A 134 -16.66 25.37 8.06
N THR A 135 -16.00 26.24 8.83
CA THR A 135 -15.72 26.08 10.26
C THR A 135 -16.92 26.37 11.17
N GLU A 136 -18.06 26.81 10.63
CA GLU A 136 -19.30 26.82 11.41
C GLU A 136 -19.69 25.38 11.78
N GLU A 137 -19.99 25.16 13.06
CA GLU A 137 -20.14 23.86 13.73
C GLU A 137 -21.09 22.87 13.01
N TYR A 138 -21.96 23.37 12.12
CA TYR A 138 -22.95 22.59 11.37
C TYR A 138 -22.74 22.59 9.84
N SER A 139 -21.85 23.42 9.30
CA SER A 139 -21.62 23.56 7.85
C SER A 139 -20.87 22.33 7.29
N CYS A 140 -19.88 21.83 8.03
CA CYS A 140 -19.18 20.60 7.66
C CYS A 140 -20.10 19.36 7.72
N ALA A 141 -20.99 19.28 8.72
CA ALA A 141 -21.95 18.19 8.84
C ALA A 141 -22.97 18.20 7.69
N ALA A 142 -23.51 19.37 7.34
CA ALA A 142 -24.41 19.54 6.19
C ALA A 142 -23.73 19.11 4.87
N TYR A 143 -22.45 19.48 4.68
CA TYR A 143 -21.68 19.09 3.51
C TYR A 143 -21.49 17.57 3.38
N VAL A 144 -21.18 16.89 4.50
CA VAL A 144 -21.00 15.43 4.52
C VAL A 144 -22.33 14.71 4.30
N VAL A 145 -23.43 15.18 4.91
CA VAL A 145 -24.78 14.62 4.70
C VAL A 145 -25.20 14.76 3.23
N GLU A 146 -25.01 15.94 2.62
CA GLU A 146 -25.27 16.12 1.19
C GLU A 146 -24.40 15.20 0.30
N TYR A 147 -23.16 14.95 0.68
CA TYR A 147 -22.26 14.07 -0.06
C TYR A 147 -22.75 12.61 -0.04
N VAL A 148 -23.17 12.12 1.13
CA VAL A 148 -23.75 10.78 1.30
C VAL A 148 -25.05 10.65 0.51
N ASP A 149 -25.94 11.64 0.58
CA ASP A 149 -27.21 11.63 -0.16
C ASP A 149 -27.02 11.65 -1.68
N LYS A 150 -26.02 12.40 -2.18
CA LYS A 150 -25.72 12.47 -3.61
C LYS A 150 -25.10 11.17 -4.13
N ALA A 151 -24.22 10.55 -3.35
CA ALA A 151 -23.66 9.23 -3.68
C ALA A 151 -24.77 8.18 -3.80
N ASN A 152 -25.73 8.16 -2.88
CA ASN A 152 -26.88 7.24 -2.89
C ASN A 152 -27.82 7.47 -4.08
N ARG A 153 -27.99 8.71 -4.56
CA ARG A 153 -28.80 9.00 -5.76
C ARG A 153 -28.16 8.53 -7.06
N SER A 154 -26.83 8.41 -7.13
CA SER A 154 -26.12 7.95 -8.33
C SER A 154 -26.07 6.43 -8.52
N ILE A 155 -26.57 5.68 -7.54
CA ILE A 155 -26.57 4.21 -7.50
C ILE A 155 -27.99 3.65 -7.80
N ARG A 156 -29.00 4.51 -7.99
CA ARG A 156 -30.31 4.14 -8.52
C ARG A 156 -30.44 4.45 -10.00
#